data_AF-A0A960GH64-F1
#
_entry.id   AF-A0A960GH64-F1
#
_cell.length_a   1.000
_cell.length_b   1.000
_cell.length_c   1.000
_cell.angle_alpha   90.00
_cell.angle_beta   90.00
_cell.angle_gamma   90.00
#
_symmetry.space_group_name_H-M   'P 1'
#
loop_
_entity.id
_entity.type
_entity.pdbx_description
1 polymer ?
#
loop_
_entity_poly.entity_id
_entity_poly.type
_entity_poly.pdbx_seq_one_letter_code
_entity_poly.pdbx_strand_id
1 'polypeptide(L)'
;IPTHTGPEGQAVPEHQGKINSAFASGGPAVTVQTVEQATGLTIDHYVEIDFAGFLRMVDAVGGVEVCLPTPLQDQLSGLDLPAGRQTIDGPQALAYVRARYIDNDFGRSGRQQKFMAAMLQKVFSAGTLLNPVTLNGLVDAGVSSVTTDERLTRDALAALAGRAGDVDLGKVVFTTVPVSDGNHLHEGESTVLWNTAAADAMFTALAEDRPLPEP
;
A
#
# COMPACT_ATOMS: atom_id res chain seq x y z
N ILE A 1 -14.89 -6.87 10.75
CA ILE A 1 -15.44 -5.76 9.95
C ILE A 1 -16.62 -5.21 10.73
N PRO A 2 -16.58 -3.93 11.15
CA PRO A 2 -17.60 -3.32 12.00
C PRO A 2 -18.95 -3.20 11.29
N THR A 3 -20.00 -2.97 12.07
CA THR A 3 -21.33 -2.62 11.54
C THR A 3 -21.25 -1.38 10.67
N HIS A 4 -21.85 -1.41 9.48
CA HIS A 4 -21.85 -0.30 8.53
C HIS A 4 -23.05 -0.33 7.57
N THR A 5 -23.19 0.70 6.75
CA THR A 5 -24.15 0.75 5.65
C THR A 5 -23.46 0.26 4.37
N GLY A 6 -24.06 -0.74 3.73
CA GLY A 6 -23.59 -1.33 2.48
C GLY A 6 -23.84 -0.44 1.26
N PRO A 7 -23.34 -0.85 0.07
CA PRO A 7 -23.39 -0.02 -1.13
C PRO A 7 -24.80 0.25 -1.67
N GLU A 8 -25.77 -0.60 -1.31
CA GLU A 8 -27.19 -0.47 -1.68
C GLU A 8 -28.01 0.18 -0.55
N GLY A 9 -27.36 0.74 0.47
CA GLY A 9 -28.02 1.36 1.62
C GLY A 9 -28.50 0.38 2.70
N GLN A 10 -28.19 -0.91 2.56
CA GLN A 10 -28.56 -1.93 3.54
C GLN A 10 -27.70 -1.86 4.80
N ALA A 11 -28.26 -2.21 5.96
CA ALA A 11 -27.48 -2.38 7.18
C ALA A 11 -26.69 -3.70 7.11
N VAL A 12 -25.38 -3.64 7.32
CA VAL A 12 -24.48 -4.79 7.39
C VAL A 12 -24.02 -4.94 8.84
N PRO A 13 -24.36 -6.04 9.53
CA PRO A 13 -23.91 -6.28 10.90
C PRO A 13 -22.40 -6.55 10.94
N GLU A 14 -21.80 -6.34 12.11
CA GLU A 14 -20.42 -6.75 12.37
C GLU A 14 -20.22 -8.25 12.08
N HIS A 15 -19.13 -8.57 11.37
CA HIS A 15 -18.78 -9.93 11.00
C HIS A 15 -17.28 -10.09 10.77
N GLN A 16 -16.82 -11.34 10.75
CA GLN A 16 -15.46 -11.68 10.31
C GLN A 16 -15.42 -11.84 8.80
N GLY A 17 -14.29 -11.50 8.19
CA GLY A 17 -14.12 -11.55 6.76
C GLY A 17 -12.74 -11.05 6.37
N LYS A 18 -12.43 -11.14 5.08
CA LYS A 18 -11.17 -10.64 4.54
C LYS A 18 -11.13 -9.12 4.60
N ILE A 19 -9.98 -8.55 4.94
CA ILE A 19 -9.85 -7.09 5.07
C ILE A 19 -10.25 -6.33 3.79
N ASN A 20 -10.05 -6.90 2.61
CA ASN A 20 -10.44 -6.28 1.34
C ASN A 20 -11.96 -6.20 1.14
N SER A 21 -12.76 -7.05 1.80
CA SER A 21 -14.21 -6.95 1.72
C SER A 21 -14.74 -5.73 2.49
N ALA A 22 -14.02 -5.23 3.50
CA ALA A 22 -14.37 -4.00 4.22
C ALA A 22 -14.45 -2.79 3.28
N PHE A 23 -13.49 -2.69 2.36
CA PHE A 23 -13.50 -1.64 1.34
C PHE A 23 -14.65 -1.84 0.34
N ALA A 24 -14.85 -3.07 -0.14
CA ALA A 24 -15.88 -3.37 -1.12
C ALA A 24 -17.31 -3.17 -0.55
N SER A 25 -17.50 -3.38 0.75
CA SER A 25 -18.81 -3.27 1.40
C SER A 25 -19.10 -1.88 1.96
N GLY A 26 -18.10 -1.20 2.52
CA GLY A 26 -18.31 0.03 3.28
C GLY A 26 -17.33 1.17 2.96
N GLY A 27 -16.46 0.97 1.96
CA GLY A 27 -15.52 1.99 1.50
C GLY A 27 -14.39 2.30 2.50
N PRO A 28 -13.74 3.47 2.33
CA PRO A 28 -12.57 3.88 3.10
C PRO A 28 -12.77 3.92 4.62
N ALA A 29 -13.87 4.53 5.09
CA ALA A 29 -14.12 4.69 6.53
C ALA A 29 -14.23 3.34 7.24
N VAL A 30 -14.94 2.37 6.63
CA VAL A 30 -15.09 1.02 7.18
C VAL A 30 -13.78 0.25 7.10
N THR A 31 -12.96 0.50 6.08
CA THR A 31 -11.62 -0.09 5.95
C THR A 31 -10.71 0.38 7.08
N VAL A 32 -10.63 1.70 7.31
CA VAL A 32 -9.84 2.30 8.40
C VAL A 32 -10.28 1.72 9.74
N GLN A 33 -11.59 1.76 10.03
CA GLN A 33 -12.13 1.24 11.28
C GLN A 33 -11.86 -0.26 11.46
N THR A 34 -11.90 -1.04 10.37
CA THR A 34 -11.56 -2.48 10.41
C THR A 34 -10.09 -2.68 10.80
N VAL A 35 -9.17 -1.89 10.26
CA VAL A 35 -7.73 -1.97 10.61
C VAL A 35 -7.51 -1.55 12.06
N GLU A 36 -8.08 -0.43 12.49
CA GLU A 36 -7.92 0.06 13.87
C GLU A 36 -8.45 -0.96 14.88
N GLN A 37 -9.62 -1.56 14.62
CA GLN A 37 -10.17 -2.61 15.50
C GLN A 37 -9.36 -3.90 15.48
N ALA A 38 -8.82 -4.30 14.31
CA ALA A 38 -8.05 -5.52 14.20
C ALA A 38 -6.64 -5.42 14.81
N THR A 39 -6.09 -4.21 14.90
CA THR A 39 -4.68 -3.98 15.30
C THR A 39 -4.52 -3.22 16.61
N GLY A 40 -5.55 -2.50 17.05
CA GLY A 40 -5.46 -1.56 18.17
C GLY A 40 -4.69 -0.26 17.86
N LEU A 41 -4.24 -0.08 16.62
CA LEU A 41 -3.55 1.13 16.17
C LEU A 41 -4.56 2.24 15.84
N THR A 42 -4.10 3.49 15.90
CA THR A 42 -4.84 4.65 15.40
C THR A 42 -4.32 5.04 14.03
N ILE A 43 -5.21 5.30 13.07
CA ILE A 43 -4.84 5.79 11.74
C ILE A 43 -5.15 7.28 11.67
N ASP A 44 -4.10 8.10 11.68
CA ASP A 44 -4.25 9.56 11.59
C ASP A 44 -4.73 10.00 10.21
N HIS A 45 -4.18 9.40 9.16
CA HIS A 45 -4.40 9.78 7.77
C HIS A 45 -4.55 8.57 6.85
N TYR A 46 -5.40 8.71 5.84
CA TYR A 46 -5.67 7.69 4.84
C TYR A 46 -5.47 8.23 3.43
N VAL A 47 -4.86 7.43 2.56
CA VAL A 47 -4.62 7.75 1.15
C VAL A 47 -5.13 6.60 0.29
N GLU A 48 -5.94 6.92 -0.73
CA GLU A 48 -6.53 5.96 -1.67
C GLU A 48 -6.10 6.29 -3.09
N ILE A 49 -5.35 5.39 -3.70
CA ILE A 49 -4.84 5.61 -5.05
C ILE A 49 -5.54 4.64 -5.99
N ASP A 50 -6.38 5.18 -6.88
CA ASP A 50 -6.93 4.41 -7.99
C ASP A 50 -5.87 4.16 -9.08
N PHE A 51 -6.19 3.35 -10.08
CA PHE A 51 -5.22 3.04 -11.14
C PHE A 51 -4.76 4.28 -11.92
N ALA A 52 -5.66 5.24 -12.16
CA ALA A 52 -5.29 6.44 -12.89
C ALA A 52 -4.35 7.33 -12.06
N GLY A 53 -4.61 7.47 -10.76
CA GLY A 53 -3.75 8.15 -9.80
C GLY A 53 -2.37 7.49 -9.71
N PHE A 54 -2.33 6.16 -9.65
CA PHE A 54 -1.09 5.40 -9.65
C PHE A 54 -0.25 5.69 -10.90
N LEU A 55 -0.84 5.61 -12.10
CA LEU A 55 -0.15 5.95 -13.35
C LEU A 55 0.42 7.36 -13.31
N ARG A 56 -0.41 8.35 -12.93
CA ARG A 56 0.02 9.76 -12.83
C ARG A 56 1.18 9.94 -11.87
N MET A 57 1.18 9.26 -10.71
CA MET A 57 2.26 9.37 -9.74
C MET A 57 3.58 8.79 -10.27
N VAL A 58 3.54 7.62 -10.92
CA VAL A 58 4.73 7.00 -11.51
C VAL A 58 5.29 7.85 -12.65
N ASP A 59 4.41 8.36 -13.52
CA ASP A 59 4.82 9.20 -14.64
C ASP A 59 5.35 10.55 -14.16
N ALA A 60 4.76 11.13 -13.10
CA ALA A 60 5.21 12.38 -12.51
C ALA A 60 6.67 12.29 -12.02
N VAL A 61 7.09 11.15 -11.47
CA VAL A 61 8.47 10.93 -11.04
C VAL A 61 9.41 10.49 -12.17
N GLY A 62 8.89 10.35 -13.40
CA GLY A 62 9.67 9.88 -14.55
C GLY A 62 10.01 8.40 -14.50
N GLY A 63 9.09 7.59 -13.93
CA GLY A 63 9.24 6.14 -13.79
C GLY A 63 10.00 5.70 -12.54
N VAL A 64 9.93 4.40 -12.25
CA VAL A 64 10.52 3.76 -11.07
C VAL A 64 11.52 2.69 -11.50
N GLU A 65 12.71 2.67 -10.89
CA GLU A 65 13.69 1.60 -11.16
C GLU A 65 13.28 0.30 -10.46
N VAL A 66 13.28 -0.80 -11.22
CA VAL A 66 13.13 -2.16 -10.70
C VAL A 66 14.32 -3.02 -11.13
N CYS A 67 14.70 -3.98 -10.27
CA CYS A 67 15.74 -4.97 -10.58
C CYS A 67 15.12 -6.36 -10.58
N LEU A 68 14.99 -6.95 -11.77
CA LEU A 68 14.35 -8.25 -11.94
C LEU A 68 15.42 -9.35 -12.09
N PRO A 69 15.48 -10.35 -11.18
CA PRO A 69 16.45 -11.45 -11.30
C PRO A 69 16.14 -12.37 -12.49
N THR A 70 14.87 -12.45 -12.88
CA THR A 70 14.35 -13.25 -14.00
C THR A 70 13.36 -12.39 -14.78
N PRO A 71 13.11 -12.68 -16.08
CA PRO A 71 12.03 -12.02 -16.80
C PRO A 71 10.69 -12.28 -16.11
N LEU A 72 9.79 -11.31 -16.16
CA LEU A 72 8.44 -11.41 -15.59
C LEU A 72 7.42 -11.20 -16.70
N GLN A 73 6.52 -12.18 -16.84
CA GLN A 73 5.43 -12.14 -17.81
C GLN A 73 4.13 -12.57 -17.13
N ASP A 74 3.06 -11.80 -17.33
CA ASP A 74 1.73 -12.12 -16.81
C ASP A 74 0.69 -11.61 -17.81
N GLN A 75 0.00 -12.55 -18.45
CA GLN A 75 -0.94 -12.24 -19.54
C GLN A 75 -2.14 -11.42 -19.08
N LEU A 76 -2.56 -11.55 -17.82
CA LEU A 76 -3.76 -10.90 -17.30
C LEU A 76 -3.53 -9.44 -16.94
N SER A 77 -2.34 -9.12 -16.45
CA SER A 77 -1.88 -7.74 -16.24
C SER A 77 -1.28 -7.12 -17.49
N GLY A 78 -0.87 -7.93 -18.48
CA GLY A 78 -0.13 -7.48 -19.66
C GLY A 78 1.36 -7.22 -19.38
N LEU A 79 1.88 -7.74 -18.26
CA LEU A 79 3.29 -7.56 -17.90
C LEU A 79 4.17 -8.34 -18.87
N ASP A 80 5.18 -7.68 -19.42
CA ASP A 80 6.29 -8.31 -20.14
C ASP A 80 7.55 -7.48 -19.91
N LEU A 81 8.39 -7.93 -18.98
CA LEU A 81 9.63 -7.25 -18.61
C LEU A 81 10.82 -8.23 -18.65
N PRO A 82 11.94 -7.85 -19.28
CA PRO A 82 13.16 -8.66 -19.26
C PRO A 82 13.80 -8.69 -17.87
N ALA A 83 14.71 -9.64 -17.65
CA ALA A 83 15.59 -9.60 -16.48
C ALA A 83 16.53 -8.38 -16.53
N GLY A 84 16.95 -7.89 -15.36
CA GLY A 84 17.90 -6.80 -15.21
C GLY A 84 17.33 -5.58 -14.48
N ARG A 85 18.18 -4.54 -14.37
CA ARG A 85 17.80 -3.21 -13.87
C ARG A 85 17.18 -2.40 -14.99
N GLN A 86 16.00 -1.85 -14.76
CA GLN A 86 15.29 -1.03 -15.73
C GLN A 86 14.34 -0.06 -15.03
N THR A 87 14.12 1.10 -15.65
CA THR A 87 13.08 2.04 -15.24
C THR A 87 11.78 1.67 -15.94
N ILE A 88 10.72 1.45 -15.17
CA ILE A 88 9.38 1.18 -15.68
C ILE A 88 8.49 2.41 -15.58
N ASP A 89 7.69 2.65 -16.62
CA ASP A 89 6.71 3.73 -16.70
C ASP A 89 5.39 3.38 -15.97
N GLY A 90 4.42 4.29 -15.94
CA GLY A 90 3.12 4.08 -15.27
C GLY A 90 2.40 2.79 -15.69
N PRO A 91 2.18 2.55 -16.99
CA PRO A 91 1.58 1.30 -17.47
C PRO A 91 2.35 0.04 -17.08
N GLN A 92 3.68 0.02 -17.26
CA GLN A 92 4.51 -1.12 -16.88
C GLN A 92 4.51 -1.35 -15.36
N ALA A 93 4.58 -0.28 -14.57
CA ALA A 93 4.48 -0.32 -13.12
C ALA A 93 3.12 -0.87 -12.65
N LEU A 94 2.02 -0.44 -13.28
CA LEU A 94 0.69 -0.92 -12.94
C LEU A 94 0.57 -2.41 -13.27
N ALA A 95 1.07 -2.85 -14.42
CA ALA A 95 1.13 -4.27 -14.76
C ALA A 95 1.98 -5.05 -13.75
N TYR A 96 3.13 -4.50 -13.34
CA TYR A 96 4.06 -5.11 -12.40
C TYR A 96 3.43 -5.38 -11.03
N VAL A 97 2.74 -4.39 -10.45
CA VAL A 97 2.11 -4.53 -9.12
C VAL A 97 0.81 -5.35 -9.16
N ARG A 98 0.17 -5.46 -10.33
CA ARG A 98 -1.06 -6.24 -10.55
C ARG A 98 -0.80 -7.68 -10.96
N ALA A 99 0.41 -8.04 -11.39
CA ALA A 99 0.72 -9.39 -11.80
C ALA A 99 0.45 -10.40 -10.68
N ARG A 100 -0.36 -11.43 -10.98
CA ARG A 100 -0.88 -12.40 -10.00
C ARG A 100 -0.35 -13.80 -10.21
N TYR A 101 -0.07 -14.20 -11.45
CA TYR A 101 0.19 -15.60 -11.80
C TYR A 101 1.67 -15.95 -11.85
N ILE A 102 2.50 -15.08 -11.27
CA ILE A 102 3.94 -15.28 -11.21
C ILE A 102 4.38 -15.87 -9.86
N ASP A 103 3.52 -15.78 -8.83
CA ASP A 103 3.76 -16.27 -7.47
C ASP A 103 2.46 -16.36 -6.63
N ASN A 104 2.61 -16.66 -5.32
CA ASN A 104 1.52 -16.63 -4.34
C ASN A 104 1.27 -15.20 -3.83
N ASP A 105 0.19 -14.99 -3.07
CA ASP A 105 -0.18 -13.66 -2.56
C ASP A 105 0.93 -12.97 -1.74
N PHE A 106 1.75 -13.73 -1.02
CA PHE A 106 2.90 -13.19 -0.28
C PHE A 106 4.01 -12.70 -1.19
N GLY A 107 4.27 -13.40 -2.29
CA GLY A 107 5.21 -12.93 -3.31
C GLY A 107 4.71 -11.65 -3.98
N ARG A 108 3.40 -11.56 -4.27
CA ARG A 108 2.78 -10.33 -4.79
C ARG A 108 2.93 -9.17 -3.78
N SER A 109 2.63 -9.38 -2.50
CA SER A 109 2.82 -8.36 -1.46
C SER A 109 4.29 -7.95 -1.35
N GLY A 110 5.23 -8.89 -1.46
CA GLY A 110 6.66 -8.60 -1.48
C GLY A 110 7.09 -7.75 -2.69
N ARG A 111 6.54 -8.01 -3.89
CA ARG A 111 6.77 -7.13 -5.06
C ARG A 111 6.22 -5.73 -4.85
N GLN A 112 5.01 -5.61 -4.29
CA GLN A 112 4.40 -4.32 -4.01
C GLN A 112 5.21 -3.53 -2.98
N GLN A 113 5.70 -4.18 -1.92
CA GLN A 113 6.62 -3.57 -0.95
C GLN A 113 7.92 -3.08 -1.60
N LYS A 114 8.55 -3.90 -2.46
CA LYS A 114 9.75 -3.50 -3.21
C LYS A 114 9.48 -2.32 -4.14
N PHE A 115 8.33 -2.32 -4.82
CA PHE A 115 7.92 -1.21 -5.68
C PHE A 115 7.70 0.07 -4.87
N MET A 116 6.97 -0.01 -3.74
CA MET A 116 6.78 1.14 -2.84
C MET A 116 8.11 1.67 -2.32
N ALA A 117 9.05 0.80 -1.94
CA ALA A 117 10.39 1.20 -1.53
C ALA A 117 11.13 1.95 -2.64
N ALA A 118 11.13 1.41 -3.86
CA ALA A 118 11.75 2.05 -5.02
C ALA A 118 11.08 3.38 -5.38
N MET A 119 9.75 3.47 -5.25
CA MET A 119 8.99 4.69 -5.46
C MET A 119 9.32 5.76 -4.42
N LEU A 120 9.39 5.40 -3.13
CA LEU A 120 9.82 6.33 -2.06
C LEU A 120 11.24 6.83 -2.31
N GLN A 121 12.18 5.94 -2.64
CA GLN A 121 13.54 6.33 -2.98
C GLN A 121 13.59 7.29 -4.16
N LYS A 122 12.74 7.10 -5.17
CA LYS A 122 12.63 7.99 -6.32
C LYS A 122 12.05 9.35 -5.94
N VAL A 123 10.96 9.38 -5.17
CA VAL A 123 10.29 10.60 -4.68
C VAL A 123 11.26 11.45 -3.85
N PHE A 124 12.00 10.83 -2.94
CA PHE A 124 12.93 11.53 -2.05
C PHE A 124 14.35 11.67 -2.62
N SER A 125 14.57 11.27 -3.87
CA SER A 125 15.87 11.50 -4.51
C SER A 125 16.12 12.99 -4.68
N ALA A 126 17.37 13.42 -4.51
CA ALA A 126 17.76 14.82 -4.68
C ALA A 126 17.30 15.39 -6.05
N GLY A 127 17.32 14.58 -7.12
CA GLY A 127 16.86 14.99 -8.44
C GLY A 127 15.35 15.28 -8.51
N THR A 128 14.53 14.56 -7.74
CA THR A 128 13.08 14.81 -7.67
C THR A 128 12.75 16.00 -6.78
N LEU A 129 13.35 16.06 -5.58
CA LEU A 129 13.09 17.12 -4.60
C LEU A 129 13.58 18.50 -5.07
N LEU A 130 14.67 18.55 -5.82
CA LEU A 130 15.22 19.79 -6.38
C LEU A 130 14.53 20.20 -7.70
N ASN A 131 13.61 19.40 -8.23
CA ASN A 131 12.86 19.70 -9.45
C ASN A 131 11.46 20.23 -9.11
N PRO A 132 11.21 21.55 -9.21
CA PRO A 132 9.93 22.14 -8.84
C PRO A 132 8.77 21.68 -9.74
N VAL A 133 9.03 21.26 -10.98
CA VAL A 133 7.99 20.73 -11.87
C VAL A 133 7.57 19.34 -11.41
N THR A 134 8.53 18.45 -11.15
CA THR A 134 8.28 17.10 -10.63
C THR A 134 7.60 17.14 -9.26
N LEU A 135 8.07 18.02 -8.36
CA LEU A 135 7.48 18.17 -7.03
C LEU A 135 6.03 18.64 -7.08
N ASN A 136 5.70 19.63 -7.92
CA ASN A 136 4.32 20.06 -8.10
C ASN A 136 3.46 18.96 -8.71
N GLY A 137 3.97 18.23 -9.71
CA GLY A 137 3.27 17.09 -10.29
C GLY A 137 2.96 15.99 -9.27
N LEU A 138 3.88 15.72 -8.34
CA LEU A 138 3.68 14.80 -7.23
C LEU A 138 2.62 15.27 -6.24
N VAL A 139 2.66 16.54 -5.84
CA VAL A 139 1.65 17.12 -4.94
C VAL A 139 0.27 17.06 -5.58
N ASP A 140 0.15 17.43 -6.86
CA ASP A 140 -1.13 17.42 -7.56
C ASP A 140 -1.66 15.99 -7.76
N ALA A 141 -0.79 15.03 -8.10
CA ALA A 141 -1.16 13.62 -8.17
C ALA A 141 -1.58 13.06 -6.80
N GLY A 142 -0.84 13.43 -5.73
CA GLY A 142 -1.14 13.07 -4.35
C GLY A 142 -2.50 13.62 -3.91
N VAL A 143 -2.73 14.92 -4.03
CA VAL A 143 -4.01 15.59 -3.67
C VAL A 143 -5.19 14.96 -4.42
N SER A 144 -5.02 14.61 -5.70
CA SER A 144 -6.08 13.96 -6.48
C SER A 144 -6.44 12.54 -5.99
N SER A 145 -5.61 11.95 -5.12
CA SER A 145 -5.76 10.60 -4.55
C SER A 145 -6.14 10.64 -3.06
N VAL A 146 -6.48 11.82 -2.51
CA VAL A 146 -6.92 11.98 -1.11
C VAL A 146 -8.43 12.24 -1.10
N THR A 147 -9.20 11.32 -1.68
CA THR A 147 -10.63 11.54 -1.92
C THR A 147 -11.45 11.54 -0.63
N THR A 148 -10.92 11.04 0.48
CA THR A 148 -11.71 10.75 1.71
C THR A 148 -11.11 11.25 3.03
N ASP A 149 -9.95 11.91 3.01
CA ASP A 149 -9.38 12.52 4.23
C ASP A 149 -9.56 14.05 4.20
N GLU A 150 -10.66 14.52 4.78
CA GLU A 150 -10.95 15.96 4.92
C GLU A 150 -9.89 16.71 5.74
N ARG A 151 -9.09 16.01 6.56
CA ARG A 151 -8.01 16.58 7.37
C ARG A 151 -6.69 16.68 6.61
N LEU A 152 -6.55 15.93 5.52
CA LEU A 152 -5.34 15.92 4.68
C LEU A 152 -5.43 16.98 3.57
N THR A 153 -5.46 18.24 4.00
CA THR A 153 -5.42 19.43 3.13
C THR A 153 -4.10 19.53 2.35
N ARG A 154 -4.05 20.38 1.31
CA ARG A 154 -2.79 20.66 0.57
C ARG A 154 -1.65 21.09 1.50
N ASP A 155 -1.95 21.89 2.53
CA ASP A 155 -0.97 22.33 3.51
C ASP A 155 -0.52 21.18 4.43
N ALA A 156 -1.45 20.31 4.85
CA ALA A 156 -1.12 19.11 5.62
C ALA A 156 -0.27 18.13 4.82
N LEU A 157 -0.54 17.97 3.51
CA LEU A 157 0.27 17.17 2.59
C LEU A 157 1.67 17.76 2.42
N ALA A 158 1.78 19.09 2.27
CA ALA A 158 3.08 19.75 2.19
C ALA A 158 3.88 19.60 3.49
N ALA A 159 3.23 19.73 4.66
CA ALA A 159 3.84 19.50 5.96
C ALA A 159 4.25 18.03 6.17
N LEU A 160 3.42 17.08 5.71
CA LEU A 160 3.74 15.65 5.72
C LEU A 160 4.94 15.36 4.81
N ALA A 161 4.97 15.91 3.60
CA ALA A 161 6.09 15.77 2.67
C ALA A 161 7.39 16.36 3.24
N GLY A 162 7.30 17.52 3.92
CA GLY A 162 8.44 18.11 4.63
C GLY A 162 8.99 17.19 5.71
N ARG A 163 8.12 16.68 6.60
CA ARG A 163 8.52 15.72 7.65
C ARG A 163 9.05 14.41 7.08
N ALA A 164 8.46 13.92 5.99
CA ALA A 164 8.91 12.72 5.31
C ALA A 164 10.28 12.92 4.62
N GLY A 165 10.62 14.15 4.23
CA GLY A 165 11.96 14.50 3.75
C GLY A 165 13.04 14.38 4.82
N ASP A 166 12.68 14.50 6.09
CA ASP A 166 13.58 14.29 7.23
C ASP A 166 13.67 12.81 7.65
N VAL A 167 12.84 11.93 7.08
CA VAL A 167 12.89 10.49 7.35
C VAL A 167 14.10 9.90 6.63
N ASP A 168 14.96 9.26 7.41
CA ASP A 168 16.01 8.41 6.86
C ASP A 168 15.35 7.23 6.12
N LEU A 169 15.38 7.27 4.79
CA LEU A 169 14.81 6.23 3.94
C LEU A 169 15.42 4.84 4.22
N GLY A 170 16.64 4.79 4.79
CA GLY A 170 17.28 3.55 5.24
C GLY A 170 16.62 2.92 6.47
N LYS A 171 15.74 3.66 7.17
CA LYS A 171 14.97 3.21 8.34
C LYS A 171 13.51 2.92 8.01
N VAL A 172 13.08 3.09 6.76
CA VAL A 172 11.72 2.72 6.35
C VAL A 172 11.63 1.20 6.27
N VAL A 173 10.75 0.62 7.10
CA VAL A 173 10.53 -0.82 7.15
C VAL A 173 9.24 -1.17 6.41
N PHE A 174 9.36 -2.07 5.45
CA PHE A 174 8.21 -2.72 4.82
C PHE A 174 8.06 -4.12 5.40
N THR A 175 6.90 -4.41 5.97
CA THR A 175 6.62 -5.69 6.62
C THR A 175 5.21 -6.18 6.33
N THR A 176 4.95 -7.44 6.64
CA THR A 176 3.65 -8.10 6.55
C THR A 176 3.30 -8.63 7.93
N VAL A 177 2.02 -8.55 8.32
CA VAL A 177 1.55 -9.13 9.59
C VAL A 177 1.94 -10.62 9.64
N PRO A 178 2.56 -11.09 10.73
CA PRO A 178 2.92 -12.50 10.89
C PRO A 178 1.72 -13.44 10.70
N VAL A 179 1.89 -14.46 9.85
CA VAL A 179 0.83 -15.40 9.50
C VAL A 179 1.13 -16.78 10.06
N SER A 180 0.12 -17.48 10.57
CA SER A 180 0.20 -18.89 10.94
C SER A 180 -0.21 -19.80 9.79
N ASP A 181 -1.16 -19.35 8.97
CA ASP A 181 -1.63 -20.07 7.78
C ASP A 181 -2.04 -19.07 6.70
N GLY A 182 -1.34 -19.13 5.56
CA GLY A 182 -1.59 -18.27 4.41
C GLY A 182 -2.73 -18.70 3.50
N ASN A 183 -3.29 -19.90 3.71
CA ASN A 183 -4.40 -20.47 2.93
C ASN A 183 -5.46 -21.10 3.85
N HIS A 184 -5.72 -20.46 4.99
CA HIS A 184 -6.69 -20.94 5.96
C HIS A 184 -8.10 -20.94 5.35
N LEU A 185 -8.76 -22.10 5.35
CA LEU A 185 -10.12 -22.21 4.84
C LEU A 185 -11.12 -21.76 5.92
N HIS A 186 -11.82 -20.66 5.66
CA HIS A 186 -12.89 -20.16 6.52
C HIS A 186 -14.17 -19.99 5.70
N GLU A 187 -15.24 -20.66 6.10
CA GLU A 187 -16.56 -20.63 5.41
C GLU A 187 -16.49 -20.90 3.89
N GLY A 188 -15.58 -21.77 3.47
CA GLY A 188 -15.39 -22.13 2.05
C GLY A 188 -14.52 -21.16 1.25
N GLU A 189 -13.99 -20.12 1.89
CA GLU A 189 -13.06 -19.19 1.28
C GLU A 189 -11.62 -19.36 1.79
N SER A 190 -10.63 -19.19 0.91
CA SER A 190 -9.23 -19.08 1.33
C SER A 190 -9.00 -17.72 2.00
N THR A 191 -8.54 -17.73 3.23
CA THR A 191 -8.23 -16.58 4.09
C THR A 191 -6.81 -16.66 4.64
N VAL A 192 -6.33 -15.54 5.20
CA VAL A 192 -5.03 -15.49 5.87
C VAL A 192 -5.27 -15.45 7.37
N LEU A 193 -4.79 -16.48 8.07
CA LEU A 193 -4.85 -16.54 9.53
C LEU A 193 -3.54 -15.99 10.11
N TRP A 194 -3.66 -14.99 10.98
CA TRP A 194 -2.53 -14.38 11.66
C TRP A 194 -1.96 -15.31 12.73
N ASN A 195 -0.64 -15.26 12.90
CA ASN A 195 -0.03 -15.73 14.14
C ASN A 195 -0.33 -14.67 15.20
N THR A 196 -1.37 -14.88 16.01
CA THR A 196 -1.87 -13.89 16.98
C THR A 196 -0.78 -13.37 17.89
N ALA A 197 0.06 -14.24 18.48
CA ALA A 197 1.10 -13.82 19.40
C ALA A 197 2.16 -12.92 18.73
N ALA A 198 2.59 -13.26 17.51
CA ALA A 198 3.56 -12.47 16.77
C ALA A 198 2.94 -11.17 16.21
N ALA A 199 1.67 -11.22 15.78
CA ALA A 199 0.92 -10.05 15.34
C ALA A 199 0.71 -9.05 16.49
N ASP A 200 0.31 -9.52 17.67
CA ASP A 200 0.14 -8.69 18.86
C ASP A 200 1.46 -8.02 19.28
N ALA A 201 2.57 -8.76 19.23
CA ALA A 201 3.90 -8.21 19.50
C ALA A 201 4.28 -7.12 18.48
N MET A 202 3.99 -7.36 17.20
CA MET A 202 4.21 -6.37 16.12
C MET A 202 3.36 -5.11 16.33
N PHE A 203 2.07 -5.23 16.59
CA PHE A 203 1.20 -4.06 16.78
C PHE A 203 1.52 -3.30 18.06
N THR A 204 1.90 -3.99 19.13
CA THR A 204 2.39 -3.35 20.36
C THR A 204 3.68 -2.57 20.11
N ALA A 205 4.61 -3.12 19.32
CA ALA A 205 5.83 -2.40 18.95
C ALA A 205 5.50 -1.13 18.13
N LEU A 206 4.57 -1.22 17.17
CA LEU A 206 4.11 -0.08 16.38
C LEU A 206 3.42 1.00 17.24
N ALA A 207 2.54 0.59 18.16
CA ALA A 207 1.81 1.51 19.03
C ALA A 207 2.74 2.27 19.99
N GLU A 208 3.85 1.65 20.41
CA GLU A 208 4.84 2.22 21.31
C GLU A 208 6.05 2.85 20.61
N ASP A 209 6.03 2.95 19.28
CA ASP A 209 7.14 3.46 18.45
C ASP A 209 8.48 2.75 18.75
N ARG A 210 8.44 1.42 18.82
CA ARG A 210 9.62 0.56 19.04
C ARG A 210 9.99 -0.21 17.76
N PRO A 211 11.25 -0.62 17.61
CA PRO A 211 11.64 -1.52 16.52
C PRO A 211 10.77 -2.77 16.48
N LEU A 212 10.43 -3.21 15.27
CA LEU A 212 9.64 -4.42 15.08
C LEU A 212 10.38 -5.65 15.63
N PRO A 213 9.67 -6.62 16.21
CA PRO A 213 10.26 -7.90 16.60
C PRO A 213 10.84 -8.62 15.37
N GLU A 214 11.95 -9.33 15.56
CA GLU A 214 12.47 -10.24 14.53
C GLU A 214 11.43 -11.35 14.26
N PRO A 215 11.24 -11.75 13.00
CA PRO A 215 10.26 -12.75 12.59
C PRO A 215 10.56 -14.17 13.08
#